data_AF-A0A9D3AJD7-F1
#
_entry.id   AF-A0A9D3AJD7-F1
#
_cell.length_a   1.000
_cell.length_b   1.000
_cell.length_c   1.000
_cell.angle_alpha   90.00
_cell.angle_beta   90.00
_cell.angle_gamma   90.00
#
_symmetry.space_group_name_H-M   'P 1'
#
loop_
_entity.id
_entity.type
_entity.pdbx_description
1 polymer ?
#
loop_
_entity_poly.entity_id
_entity_poly.type
_entity_poly.pdbx_seq_one_letter_code
_entity_poly.pdbx_strand_id
1 'polypeptide(L)'
;MTANTQDLRNTLEAQNFQDEQSLNKENRKTLHKMMKYVRTFPLKSIEIEQIRRDLTGMAIEAQQRGTSLQAMLGENPRKFCDEIIYSIGGIKAPGGRKLLHIAGCYYQIIGAMSIVCDLISIFALLIIAAGSLLNTGEPDLRIMDLLSVFWSLAIAIFHYTAGKRAYQYANDITKTKFALRWGIGAFVFDFIVNLSFFIETATTPSLPLSLILLSGMLSMLFLIFPILYVVGAYRNRPHSGTP
;
A
#
# COMPACT_ATOMS: atom_id res chain seq x y z
N MET A 1 -13.85 -33.55 4.35
CA MET A 1 -14.77 -32.38 4.48
C MET A 1 -14.69 -31.39 3.32
N THR A 2 -13.64 -31.40 2.49
CA THR A 2 -13.42 -30.45 1.38
C THR A 2 -14.32 -30.64 0.15
N ALA A 3 -14.80 -31.85 -0.14
CA ALA A 3 -15.64 -32.13 -1.31
C ALA A 3 -17.00 -31.40 -1.26
N ASN A 4 -17.69 -31.42 -0.10
CA ASN A 4 -19.01 -30.82 0.06
C ASN A 4 -18.97 -29.27 -0.05
N THR A 5 -17.93 -28.64 0.49
CA THR A 5 -17.75 -27.17 0.38
C THR A 5 -17.46 -26.72 -1.05
N GLN A 6 -16.78 -27.55 -1.83
CA GLN A 6 -16.44 -27.27 -3.22
C GLN A 6 -17.67 -27.38 -4.14
N ASP A 7 -18.51 -28.41 -3.94
CA ASP A 7 -19.77 -28.56 -4.67
C ASP A 7 -20.76 -27.44 -4.35
N LEU A 8 -20.85 -27.05 -3.07
CA LEU A 8 -21.66 -25.90 -2.65
C LEU A 8 -21.21 -24.61 -3.33
N ARG A 9 -19.88 -24.37 -3.41
CA ARG A 9 -19.32 -23.20 -4.10
C ARG A 9 -19.68 -23.20 -5.58
N ASN A 10 -19.48 -24.32 -6.27
CA ASN A 10 -19.76 -24.42 -7.71
C ASN A 10 -21.25 -24.17 -8.00
N THR A 11 -22.14 -24.66 -7.14
CA THR A 11 -23.58 -24.43 -7.24
C THR A 11 -23.93 -22.95 -7.07
N LEU A 12 -23.36 -22.28 -6.07
CA LEU A 12 -23.54 -20.84 -5.84
C LEU A 12 -23.02 -20.01 -7.02
N GLU A 13 -21.84 -20.34 -7.53
CA GLU A 13 -21.23 -19.65 -8.67
C GLU A 13 -22.11 -19.73 -9.92
N ALA A 14 -22.67 -20.91 -10.20
CA ALA A 14 -23.58 -21.12 -11.32
C ALA A 14 -24.90 -20.33 -11.16
N GLN A 15 -25.50 -20.35 -9.96
CA GLN A 15 -26.72 -19.59 -9.67
C GLN A 15 -26.48 -18.08 -9.81
N ASN A 16 -25.43 -17.56 -9.19
CA ASN A 16 -25.06 -16.15 -9.28
C ASN A 16 -24.84 -15.71 -10.73
N PHE A 17 -24.20 -16.55 -11.54
CA PHE A 17 -23.98 -16.24 -12.96
C PHE A 17 -25.28 -16.17 -13.76
N GLN A 18 -26.26 -17.03 -13.49
CA GLN A 18 -27.57 -16.97 -14.13
C GLN A 18 -28.35 -15.73 -13.69
N ASP A 19 -28.38 -15.44 -12.40
CA ASP A 19 -29.09 -14.29 -11.85
C ASP A 19 -28.51 -12.97 -12.36
N GLU A 20 -27.17 -12.86 -12.45
CA GLU A 20 -26.47 -11.70 -13.03
C GLU A 20 -26.86 -11.43 -14.50
N GLN A 21 -27.24 -12.46 -15.26
CA GLN A 21 -27.67 -12.31 -16.65
C GLN A 21 -29.02 -11.60 -16.77
N SER A 22 -29.90 -11.75 -15.78
CA SER A 22 -31.20 -11.07 -15.72
C SER A 22 -31.09 -9.58 -15.37
N LEU A 23 -29.90 -9.12 -14.93
CA LEU A 23 -29.68 -7.73 -14.58
C LEU A 23 -29.53 -6.83 -15.81
N ASN A 24 -30.15 -5.66 -15.74
CA ASN A 24 -29.94 -4.54 -16.63
C ASN A 24 -28.50 -4.01 -16.54
N LYS A 25 -28.11 -3.22 -17.54
CA LYS A 25 -26.72 -2.75 -17.70
C LYS A 25 -26.23 -1.89 -16.53
N GLU A 26 -27.11 -1.10 -15.93
CA GLU A 26 -26.77 -0.20 -14.82
C GLU A 26 -26.45 -1.00 -13.56
N ASN A 27 -27.37 -1.86 -13.14
CA ASN A 27 -27.23 -2.67 -11.92
C ASN A 27 -26.08 -3.66 -12.05
N ARG A 28 -25.92 -4.29 -13.23
CA ARG A 28 -24.76 -5.16 -13.50
C ARG A 28 -23.42 -4.41 -13.37
N LYS A 29 -23.34 -3.15 -13.85
CA LYS A 29 -22.13 -2.33 -13.73
C LYS A 29 -21.83 -1.97 -12.27
N THR A 30 -22.85 -1.65 -11.48
CA THR A 30 -22.68 -1.35 -10.04
C THR A 30 -22.26 -2.59 -9.27
N LEU A 31 -22.94 -3.73 -9.47
CA LEU A 31 -22.58 -5.01 -8.89
C LEU A 31 -21.13 -5.40 -9.24
N HIS A 32 -20.72 -5.26 -10.50
CA HIS A 32 -19.35 -5.57 -10.91
C HIS A 32 -18.31 -4.71 -10.17
N LYS A 33 -18.57 -3.41 -9.96
CA LYS A 33 -17.68 -2.53 -9.17
C LYS A 33 -17.61 -2.98 -7.71
N MET A 34 -18.74 -3.36 -7.13
CA MET A 34 -18.82 -3.87 -5.75
C MET A 34 -18.04 -5.18 -5.62
N MET A 35 -18.28 -6.16 -6.50
CA MET A 35 -17.55 -7.43 -6.48
C MET A 35 -16.05 -7.27 -6.73
N LYS A 36 -15.64 -6.33 -7.59
CA LYS A 36 -14.22 -5.97 -7.75
C LYS A 36 -13.61 -5.47 -6.44
N TYR A 37 -14.39 -4.75 -5.62
CA TYR A 37 -13.94 -4.25 -4.33
C TYR A 37 -13.94 -5.33 -3.23
N VAL A 38 -15.00 -6.14 -3.13
CA VAL A 38 -15.10 -7.29 -2.20
C VAL A 38 -13.92 -8.24 -2.39
N ARG A 39 -13.54 -8.53 -3.65
CA ARG A 39 -12.36 -9.34 -4.00
C ARG A 39 -11.01 -8.70 -3.66
N THR A 40 -10.94 -7.56 -2.99
CA THR A 40 -9.68 -7.02 -2.45
C THR A 40 -9.43 -7.38 -0.99
N PHE A 41 -10.42 -8.01 -0.35
CA PHE A 41 -10.36 -8.46 1.02
C PHE A 41 -9.97 -9.93 1.08
N PRO A 42 -9.26 -10.37 2.15
CA PRO A 42 -8.82 -11.76 2.30
C PRO A 42 -9.98 -12.66 2.79
N LEU A 43 -11.03 -12.77 1.98
CA LEU A 43 -12.22 -13.60 2.25
C LEU A 43 -12.08 -14.97 1.58
N LYS A 44 -12.70 -15.99 2.17
CA LYS A 44 -12.79 -17.32 1.54
C LYS A 44 -13.65 -17.23 0.28
N SER A 45 -13.37 -18.07 -0.72
CA SER A 45 -14.13 -18.08 -1.97
C SER A 45 -15.63 -18.29 -1.76
N ILE A 46 -16.01 -19.10 -0.75
CA ILE A 46 -17.43 -19.32 -0.41
C ILE A 46 -18.09 -18.06 0.17
N GLU A 47 -17.38 -17.29 0.99
CA GLU A 47 -17.87 -16.02 1.57
C GLU A 47 -18.05 -14.98 0.45
N ILE A 48 -17.13 -14.96 -0.53
CA ILE A 48 -17.25 -14.08 -1.71
C ILE A 48 -18.50 -14.42 -2.53
N GLU A 49 -18.78 -15.70 -2.78
CA GLU A 49 -19.97 -16.11 -3.55
C GLU A 49 -21.27 -15.93 -2.76
N GLN A 50 -21.24 -16.03 -1.43
CA GLN A 50 -22.39 -15.67 -0.59
C GLN A 50 -22.69 -14.16 -0.67
N ILE A 51 -21.68 -13.31 -0.50
CA ILE A 51 -21.83 -11.85 -0.66
C ILE A 51 -22.34 -11.52 -2.07
N ARG A 52 -21.82 -12.20 -3.10
CA ARG A 52 -22.26 -12.02 -4.47
C ARG A 52 -23.73 -12.32 -4.65
N ARG A 53 -24.22 -13.43 -4.07
CA ARG A 53 -25.63 -13.82 -4.11
C ARG A 53 -26.50 -12.74 -3.47
N ASP A 54 -26.12 -12.25 -2.30
CA ASP A 54 -26.89 -11.26 -1.56
C ASP A 54 -26.94 -9.92 -2.31
N LEU A 55 -25.82 -9.48 -2.89
CA LEU A 55 -25.76 -8.27 -3.73
C LEU A 55 -26.56 -8.42 -5.03
N THR A 56 -26.52 -9.59 -5.66
CA THR A 56 -27.32 -9.88 -6.87
C THR A 56 -28.81 -9.91 -6.54
N GLY A 57 -29.20 -10.49 -5.40
CA GLY A 57 -30.58 -10.48 -4.91
C GLY A 57 -31.11 -9.05 -4.71
N MET A 58 -30.34 -8.19 -4.03
CA MET A 58 -30.68 -6.77 -3.91
C MET A 58 -30.76 -6.06 -5.27
N ALA A 59 -29.88 -6.42 -6.21
CA ALA A 59 -29.91 -5.83 -7.56
C ALA A 59 -31.18 -6.22 -8.34
N ILE A 60 -31.64 -7.47 -8.21
CA ILE A 60 -32.89 -7.95 -8.81
C ILE A 60 -34.09 -7.24 -8.17
N GLU A 61 -34.10 -7.15 -6.83
CA GLU A 61 -35.17 -6.48 -6.10
C GLU A 61 -35.27 -4.99 -6.48
N ALA A 62 -34.13 -4.31 -6.63
CA ALA A 62 -34.09 -2.94 -7.12
C ALA A 62 -34.77 -2.81 -8.50
N GLN A 63 -34.47 -3.72 -9.43
CA GLN A 63 -35.11 -3.71 -10.76
C GLN A 63 -36.61 -3.95 -10.70
N GLN A 64 -37.06 -4.89 -9.88
CA GLN A 64 -38.49 -5.18 -9.70
C GLN A 64 -39.24 -3.96 -9.15
N ARG A 65 -38.58 -3.16 -8.31
CA ARG A 65 -39.10 -1.89 -7.77
C ARG A 65 -38.90 -0.70 -8.72
N GLY A 66 -38.35 -0.90 -9.92
CA GLY A 66 -38.08 0.16 -10.88
C GLY A 66 -37.00 1.16 -10.45
N THR A 67 -36.11 0.77 -9.52
CA THR A 67 -35.00 1.60 -9.03
C THR A 67 -33.64 0.98 -9.39
N SER A 68 -32.56 1.75 -9.24
CA SER A 68 -31.21 1.23 -9.41
C SER A 68 -30.65 0.67 -8.11
N LEU A 69 -29.73 -0.28 -8.21
CA LEU A 69 -29.02 -0.84 -7.05
C LEU A 69 -28.36 0.27 -6.24
N GLN A 70 -27.73 1.25 -6.92
CA GLN A 70 -27.08 2.36 -6.23
C GLN A 70 -28.07 3.23 -5.45
N ALA A 71 -29.27 3.48 -6.00
CA ALA A 71 -30.31 4.22 -5.29
C ALA A 71 -30.88 3.41 -4.11
N MET A 72 -31.09 2.10 -4.28
CA MET A 72 -31.56 1.20 -3.22
C MET A 72 -30.58 1.11 -2.05
N LEU A 73 -29.26 1.11 -2.31
CA LEU A 73 -28.25 1.12 -1.26
C LEU A 73 -28.29 2.40 -0.41
N GLY A 74 -28.78 3.52 -0.95
CA GLY A 74 -28.85 4.81 -0.24
C GLY A 74 -27.49 5.46 0.06
N GLU A 75 -26.39 4.80 -0.30
CA GLU A 75 -25.03 5.27 -0.02
C GLU A 75 -24.03 4.86 -1.11
N ASN A 76 -22.75 5.21 -0.90
CA ASN A 76 -21.69 4.80 -1.81
C ASN A 76 -21.55 3.26 -1.81
N PRO A 77 -21.59 2.58 -2.98
CA PRO A 77 -21.50 1.12 -3.06
C PRO A 77 -20.27 0.52 -2.37
N ARG A 78 -19.16 1.27 -2.27
CA ARG A 78 -17.97 0.83 -1.52
C ARG A 78 -18.18 0.86 -0.01
N LYS A 79 -18.86 1.89 0.49
CA LYS A 79 -19.15 2.04 1.92
C LYS A 79 -20.08 0.91 2.39
N PHE A 80 -21.06 0.57 1.56
CA PHE A 80 -21.93 -0.58 1.83
C PHE A 80 -21.17 -1.91 1.89
N CYS A 81 -20.27 -2.15 0.92
CA CYS A 81 -19.40 -3.33 0.97
C CYS A 81 -18.50 -3.34 2.22
N ASP A 82 -18.02 -2.17 2.66
CA ASP A 82 -17.24 -2.04 3.89
C ASP A 82 -18.04 -2.41 5.15
N GLU A 83 -19.36 -2.22 5.15
CA GLU A 83 -20.29 -2.55 6.24
C GLU A 83 -20.64 -4.05 6.23
N ILE A 84 -20.94 -4.64 5.07
CA ILE A 84 -21.15 -6.10 4.93
C ILE A 84 -19.91 -6.87 5.37
N ILE A 85 -18.73 -6.46 4.93
CA ILE A 85 -17.49 -7.17 5.28
C ILE A 85 -17.20 -7.02 6.78
N TYR A 86 -17.59 -5.90 7.39
CA TYR A 86 -17.46 -5.69 8.83
C TYR A 86 -18.34 -6.65 9.63
N SER A 87 -19.59 -6.85 9.21
CA SER A 87 -20.52 -7.75 9.91
C SER A 87 -20.11 -9.23 9.81
N ILE A 88 -19.40 -9.62 8.75
CA ILE A 88 -18.92 -11.00 8.55
C ILE A 88 -17.62 -11.29 9.32
N GLY A 89 -16.71 -10.32 9.45
CA GLY A 89 -15.31 -10.57 9.82
C GLY A 89 -14.80 -9.99 11.14
N GLY A 90 -15.56 -9.15 11.86
CA GLY A 90 -15.22 -8.64 13.21
C GLY A 90 -14.01 -7.70 13.33
N ILE A 91 -12.97 -7.82 12.51
CA ILE A 91 -11.79 -6.94 12.51
C ILE A 91 -11.31 -6.69 11.07
N LYS A 92 -11.38 -5.42 10.64
CA LYS A 92 -10.93 -4.97 9.32
C LYS A 92 -9.41 -4.97 9.23
N ALA A 93 -8.85 -5.92 8.48
CA ALA A 93 -7.57 -5.69 7.85
C ALA A 93 -7.82 -4.81 6.60
N PRO A 94 -7.19 -3.63 6.43
CA PRO A 94 -7.46 -2.77 5.28
C PRO A 94 -7.17 -3.50 3.97
N GLY A 95 -8.02 -3.29 2.95
CA GLY A 95 -7.85 -3.89 1.62
C GLY A 95 -6.49 -3.53 1.02
N GLY A 96 -5.91 -4.44 0.22
CA GLY A 96 -4.53 -4.30 -0.28
C GLY A 96 -4.24 -2.97 -0.97
N ARG A 97 -5.20 -2.49 -1.78
CA ARG A 97 -5.14 -1.17 -2.43
C ARG A 97 -4.99 0.00 -1.45
N LYS A 98 -5.72 -0.02 -0.33
CA LYS A 98 -5.68 1.07 0.67
C LYS A 98 -4.34 1.07 1.40
N LEU A 99 -3.84 -0.11 1.78
CA LEU A 99 -2.50 -0.26 2.38
C LEU A 99 -1.40 0.25 1.45
N LEU A 100 -1.48 -0.10 0.16
CA LEU A 100 -0.49 0.31 -0.83
C LEU A 100 -0.52 1.83 -1.07
N HIS A 101 -1.70 2.47 -1.00
CA HIS A 101 -1.79 3.94 -1.02
C HIS A 101 -1.19 4.57 0.24
N ILE A 102 -1.42 4.02 1.44
CA ILE A 102 -0.86 4.55 2.69
C ILE A 102 0.67 4.48 2.64
N ALA A 103 1.22 3.30 2.31
CA ALA A 103 2.66 3.14 2.15
C ALA A 103 3.20 4.03 1.03
N GLY A 104 2.49 4.10 -0.10
CA GLY A 104 2.87 4.95 -1.24
C GLY A 104 2.95 6.43 -0.88
N CYS A 105 2.00 6.93 -0.10
CA CYS A 105 1.96 8.31 0.39
C CYS A 105 3.16 8.60 1.29
N TYR A 106 3.42 7.72 2.26
CA TYR A 106 4.58 7.81 3.16
C TYR A 106 5.90 7.92 2.39
N TYR A 107 6.15 6.97 1.47
CA TYR A 107 7.39 6.93 0.69
C TYR A 107 7.56 8.13 -0.24
N GLN A 108 6.47 8.65 -0.82
CA GLN A 108 6.53 9.88 -1.61
C GLN A 108 6.85 11.10 -0.77
N ILE A 109 6.22 11.25 0.40
CA ILE A 109 6.46 12.40 1.30
C ILE A 109 7.90 12.38 1.80
N ILE A 110 8.37 11.25 2.33
CA ILE A 110 9.76 11.15 2.81
C ILE A 110 10.75 11.36 1.66
N GLY A 111 10.56 10.69 0.53
CA GLY A 111 11.46 10.86 -0.62
C GLY A 111 11.50 12.30 -1.13
N ALA A 112 10.35 12.97 -1.25
CA ALA A 112 10.29 14.37 -1.68
C ALA A 112 10.93 15.32 -0.66
N MET A 113 10.65 15.14 0.63
CA MET A 113 11.27 15.93 1.69
C MET A 113 12.79 15.77 1.71
N SER A 114 13.28 14.53 1.60
CA SER A 114 14.72 14.25 1.53
C SER A 114 15.37 14.88 0.31
N ILE A 115 14.76 14.80 -0.88
CA ILE A 115 15.28 15.47 -2.09
C ILE A 115 15.40 16.98 -1.86
N VAL A 116 14.40 17.62 -1.24
CA VAL A 116 14.44 19.06 -0.94
C VAL A 116 15.57 19.38 0.04
N CYS A 117 15.73 18.59 1.11
CA CYS A 117 16.81 18.74 2.06
C CYS A 117 18.18 18.56 1.39
N ASP A 118 18.36 17.56 0.55
CA ASP A 118 19.61 17.30 -0.17
C ASP A 118 19.96 18.45 -1.12
N LEU A 119 18.97 19.01 -1.82
CA LEU A 119 19.19 20.19 -2.66
C LEU A 119 19.67 21.40 -1.84
N ILE A 120 19.06 21.64 -0.67
CA ILE A 120 19.52 22.70 0.25
C ILE A 120 20.95 22.43 0.72
N SER A 121 21.29 21.19 1.07
CA SER A 121 22.64 20.79 1.47
C SER A 121 23.66 21.05 0.36
N ILE A 122 23.34 20.74 -0.90
CA ILE A 122 24.20 21.05 -2.06
C ILE A 122 24.43 22.56 -2.15
N PHE A 123 23.37 23.37 -2.06
CA PHE A 123 23.50 24.84 -2.11
C PHE A 123 24.35 25.37 -0.95
N ALA A 124 24.16 24.85 0.26
CA ALA A 124 24.96 25.24 1.42
C ALA A 124 26.45 24.93 1.23
N LEU A 125 26.79 23.73 0.74
CA LEU A 125 28.17 23.35 0.43
C LEU A 125 28.81 24.27 -0.61
N LEU A 126 28.07 24.64 -1.66
CA LEU A 126 28.55 25.56 -2.67
C LEU A 126 28.81 26.96 -2.12
N ILE A 127 27.95 27.46 -1.23
CA ILE A 127 28.13 28.77 -0.59
C ILE A 127 29.37 28.76 0.32
N ILE A 128 29.57 27.70 1.11
CA ILE A 128 30.74 27.55 1.99
C ILE A 128 32.03 27.47 1.17
N ALA A 129 32.04 26.67 0.10
CA ALA A 129 33.18 26.55 -0.81
C ALA A 129 33.51 27.87 -1.51
N ALA A 130 32.51 28.64 -1.92
CA ALA A 130 32.71 29.96 -2.53
C ALA A 130 33.23 30.98 -1.51
N GLY A 131 32.67 31.01 -0.29
CA GLY A 131 33.09 31.91 0.77
C GLY A 131 34.52 31.67 1.23
N SER A 132 34.92 30.41 1.41
CA SER A 132 36.30 30.05 1.69
C SER A 132 37.24 30.44 0.56
N LEU A 133 36.92 30.12 -0.70
CA LEU A 133 37.72 30.53 -1.85
C LEU A 133 37.99 32.04 -1.90
N LEU A 134 36.98 32.86 -1.59
CA LEU A 134 37.14 34.33 -1.57
C LEU A 134 37.98 34.84 -0.39
N ASN A 135 37.93 34.16 0.77
CA ASN A 135 38.58 34.60 2.00
C ASN A 135 40.03 34.06 2.13
N THR A 136 40.25 32.80 1.78
CA THR A 136 41.53 32.09 1.98
C THR A 136 42.23 31.74 0.68
N GLY A 137 41.59 31.90 -0.48
CA GLY A 137 42.13 31.53 -1.79
C GLY A 137 42.01 30.04 -2.13
N GLU A 138 41.51 29.21 -1.20
CA GLU A 138 41.30 27.78 -1.39
C GLU A 138 39.85 27.40 -1.03
N PRO A 139 39.16 26.59 -1.85
CA PRO A 139 37.80 26.19 -1.56
C PRO A 139 37.75 25.10 -0.50
N ASP A 140 37.02 25.33 0.58
CA ASP A 140 36.67 24.34 1.60
C ASP A 140 35.55 23.45 1.08
N LEU A 141 35.92 22.48 0.23
CA LEU A 141 35.03 21.50 -0.36
C LEU A 141 35.61 20.10 -0.23
N ARG A 142 35.09 19.33 0.73
CA ARG A 142 35.59 17.98 0.99
C ARG A 142 34.86 16.97 0.12
N ILE A 143 35.61 16.07 -0.51
CA ILE A 143 35.06 15.00 -1.35
C ILE A 143 34.08 14.12 -0.55
N MET A 144 34.32 13.91 0.74
CA MET A 144 33.44 13.12 1.61
C MET A 144 32.05 13.75 1.77
N ASP A 145 31.96 15.08 1.79
CA ASP A 145 30.68 15.79 1.91
C ASP A 145 29.88 15.71 0.61
N LEU A 146 30.55 15.74 -0.54
CA LEU A 146 29.92 15.49 -1.84
C LEU A 146 29.40 14.05 -1.92
N LEU A 147 30.20 13.07 -1.54
CA LEU A 147 29.82 11.65 -1.58
C LEU A 147 28.63 11.35 -0.66
N SER A 148 28.59 11.94 0.53
CA SER A 148 27.48 11.74 1.47
C SER A 148 26.17 12.32 0.93
N VAL A 149 26.21 13.51 0.30
CA VAL A 149 25.03 14.14 -0.30
C VAL A 149 24.54 13.40 -1.55
N PHE A 150 25.45 12.89 -2.39
CA PHE A 150 25.03 12.05 -3.51
C PHE A 150 24.43 10.72 -3.05
N TRP A 151 24.98 10.14 -1.99
CA TRP A 151 24.43 8.93 -1.38
C TRP A 151 23.02 9.18 -0.81
N SER A 152 22.83 10.24 -0.03
CA SER A 152 21.50 10.60 0.51
C SER A 152 20.49 10.88 -0.60
N LEU A 153 20.89 11.58 -1.67
CA LEU A 153 20.02 11.86 -2.81
C LEU A 153 19.58 10.58 -3.53
N ALA A 154 20.48 9.60 -3.70
CA ALA A 154 20.14 8.30 -4.28
C ALA A 154 19.08 7.57 -3.44
N ILE A 155 19.22 7.62 -2.11
CA ILE A 155 18.23 7.06 -1.16
C ILE A 155 16.89 7.79 -1.29
N ALA A 156 16.91 9.12 -1.38
CA ALA A 156 15.71 9.95 -1.50
C ALA A 156 14.93 9.63 -2.79
N ILE A 157 15.64 9.49 -3.92
CA ILE A 157 15.07 9.10 -5.21
C ILE A 157 14.47 7.69 -5.15
N PHE A 158 15.13 6.75 -4.46
CA PHE A 158 14.62 5.40 -4.26
C PHE A 158 13.28 5.42 -3.51
N HIS A 159 13.20 6.12 -2.36
CA HIS A 159 11.97 6.25 -1.59
C HIS A 159 10.85 6.90 -2.41
N TYR A 160 11.14 8.02 -3.09
CA TYR A 160 10.16 8.69 -3.93
C TYR A 160 9.62 7.77 -5.04
N THR A 161 10.52 7.01 -5.68
CA THR A 161 10.16 6.04 -6.72
C THR A 161 9.33 4.89 -6.18
N ALA A 162 9.71 4.31 -5.04
CA ALA A 162 8.95 3.27 -4.36
C ALA A 162 7.51 3.73 -4.08
N GLY A 163 7.35 4.97 -3.58
CA GLY A 163 6.04 5.54 -3.35
C GLY A 163 5.20 5.72 -4.63
N LYS A 164 5.80 6.21 -5.72
CA LYS A 164 5.13 6.32 -7.03
C LYS A 164 4.71 4.96 -7.59
N ARG A 165 5.55 3.93 -7.43
CA ARG A 165 5.25 2.55 -7.83
C ARG A 165 4.11 1.95 -7.01
N ALA A 166 4.07 2.21 -5.70
CA ALA A 166 2.96 1.78 -4.85
C ALA A 166 1.61 2.29 -5.37
N TYR A 167 1.49 3.59 -5.65
CA TYR A 167 0.28 4.16 -6.24
C TYR A 167 -0.08 3.58 -7.61
N GLN A 168 0.92 3.41 -8.48
CA GLN A 168 0.71 2.86 -9.81
C GLN A 168 0.13 1.44 -9.74
N TYR A 169 0.70 0.59 -8.88
CA TYR A 169 0.29 -0.81 -8.78
C TYR A 169 -0.95 -1.03 -7.92
N ALA A 170 -1.30 -0.07 -7.06
CA ALA A 170 -2.55 -0.11 -6.29
C ALA A 170 -3.79 -0.10 -7.20
N ASN A 171 -3.66 0.49 -8.39
CA ASN A 171 -4.74 0.63 -9.37
C ASN A 171 -4.75 -0.49 -10.43
N ASP A 172 -3.69 -1.30 -10.52
CA ASP A 172 -3.48 -2.32 -11.56
C ASP A 172 -3.13 -3.68 -10.96
N ILE A 173 -4.14 -4.54 -10.81
CA ILE A 173 -4.02 -5.89 -10.23
C ILE A 173 -3.12 -6.85 -11.02
N THR A 174 -2.83 -6.55 -12.29
CA THR A 174 -1.93 -7.39 -13.10
C THR A 174 -0.47 -7.23 -12.68
N LYS A 175 -0.15 -6.09 -12.06
CA LYS A 175 1.21 -5.74 -11.65
C LYS A 175 1.53 -6.11 -10.20
N THR A 176 0.71 -6.92 -9.57
CA THR A 176 0.88 -7.26 -8.15
C THR A 176 2.20 -7.98 -7.85
N LYS A 177 2.72 -8.80 -8.76
CA LYS A 177 4.06 -9.41 -8.61
C LYS A 177 5.17 -8.35 -8.58
N PHE A 178 5.06 -7.30 -9.39
CA PHE A 178 6.00 -6.17 -9.35
C PHE A 178 5.84 -5.35 -8.08
N ALA A 179 4.62 -5.09 -7.64
CA ALA A 179 4.36 -4.42 -6.37
C ALA A 179 5.02 -5.15 -5.19
N LEU A 180 4.92 -6.48 -5.16
CA LEU A 180 5.54 -7.28 -4.11
C LEU A 180 7.06 -7.18 -4.13
N ARG A 181 7.70 -7.23 -5.31
CA ARG A 181 9.16 -7.06 -5.45
C ARG A 181 9.62 -5.70 -4.93
N TRP A 182 8.89 -4.63 -5.26
CA TRP A 182 9.17 -3.30 -4.72
C TRP A 182 8.98 -3.23 -3.21
N GLY A 183 7.91 -3.82 -2.67
CA GLY A 183 7.69 -3.87 -1.22
C GLY A 183 8.78 -4.63 -0.47
N ILE A 184 9.22 -5.78 -0.99
CA ILE A 184 10.33 -6.55 -0.40
C ILE A 184 11.64 -5.75 -0.51
N GLY A 185 11.90 -5.11 -1.65
CA GLY A 185 13.07 -4.26 -1.83
C GLY A 185 13.10 -3.10 -0.83
N ALA A 186 11.98 -2.39 -0.66
CA ALA A 186 11.86 -1.32 0.33
C ALA A 186 12.03 -1.84 1.77
N PHE A 187 11.45 -3.00 2.10
CA PHE A 187 11.62 -3.61 3.42
C PHE A 187 13.08 -3.95 3.74
N VAL A 188 13.77 -4.63 2.82
CA VAL A 188 15.19 -5.00 3.02
C VAL A 188 16.06 -3.75 3.11
N PHE A 189 15.82 -2.77 2.24
CA PHE A 189 16.57 -1.52 2.23
C PHE A 189 16.39 -0.75 3.54
N ASP A 190 15.15 -0.51 3.97
CA ASP A 190 14.84 0.22 5.20
C ASP A 190 15.37 -0.53 6.43
N PHE A 191 15.32 -1.86 6.43
CA PHE A 191 15.91 -2.67 7.50
C PHE A 191 17.42 -2.47 7.61
N ILE A 192 18.15 -2.48 6.49
CA ILE A 192 19.61 -2.25 6.48
C ILE A 192 19.95 -0.84 6.97
N VAL A 193 19.22 0.17 6.50
CA VAL A 193 19.45 1.57 6.92
C VAL A 193 19.18 1.75 8.41
N ASN A 194 18.07 1.22 8.92
CA ASN A 194 17.73 1.27 10.35
C ASN A 194 18.76 0.52 11.21
N LEU A 195 19.21 -0.66 10.76
CA LEU A 195 20.24 -1.42 11.46
C LEU A 195 21.57 -0.66 11.51
N SER A 196 21.96 -0.03 10.40
CA SER A 196 23.19 0.77 10.33
C SER A 196 23.13 1.97 11.29
N PHE A 197 22.00 2.69 11.29
CA PHE A 197 21.75 3.81 12.20
C PHE A 197 21.75 3.39 13.68
N PHE A 198 21.17 2.24 13.99
CA PHE A 198 21.16 1.69 15.34
C PHE A 198 22.57 1.34 15.81
N ILE A 199 23.37 0.67 14.97
CA ILE A 199 24.77 0.33 15.29
C ILE A 199 25.57 1.61 15.55
N GLU A 200 25.46 2.60 14.66
CA GLU A 200 26.12 3.89 14.83
C GLU A 200 25.76 4.51 16.19
N THR A 201 24.46 4.62 16.48
CA THR A 201 23.95 5.16 17.74
C THR A 201 24.45 4.39 18.97
N ALA A 202 24.50 3.06 18.89
CA ALA A 202 24.96 2.20 19.99
C ALA A 202 26.47 2.28 20.23
N THR A 203 27.25 2.62 19.19
CA THR A 203 28.70 2.79 19.28
C THR A 203 29.12 4.22 19.66
N THR A 204 28.20 5.18 19.63
CA THR A 204 28.48 6.57 20.01
C THR A 204 28.90 6.65 21.48
N PRO A 205 30.15 7.07 21.76
CA PRO A 205 30.62 7.24 23.13
C PRO A 205 29.74 8.24 23.88
N SER A 206 29.52 8.02 25.18
CA SER A 206 28.77 8.91 26.09
C SER A 206 27.26 9.02 25.88
N LEU A 207 26.65 8.25 24.98
CA LEU A 207 25.18 8.22 24.87
C LEU A 207 24.55 7.40 26.01
N PRO A 208 23.58 7.94 26.76
CA PRO A 208 22.84 7.17 27.76
C PRO A 208 22.13 5.96 27.15
N LEU A 209 22.15 4.81 27.84
CA LEU A 209 21.48 3.58 27.41
C LEU A 209 19.99 3.79 27.08
N SER A 210 19.32 4.69 27.81
CA SER A 210 17.91 5.02 27.56
C SER A 210 17.68 5.62 26.16
N LEU A 211 18.59 6.46 25.66
CA LEU A 211 18.47 7.07 24.32
C LEU A 211 18.76 6.06 23.22
N ILE A 212 19.69 5.11 23.46
CA ILE A 212 19.97 4.02 22.52
C ILE A 212 18.75 3.09 22.39
N LEU A 213 18.09 2.76 23.52
CA LEU A 213 16.87 1.97 23.48
C LEU A 213 15.72 2.71 22.79
N LEU A 214 15.59 4.01 23.05
CA LEU A 214 14.58 4.86 22.40
C LEU A 214 14.77 4.92 20.88
N SER A 215 16.01 5.07 20.40
CA SER A 215 16.30 5.10 18.96
C SER A 215 15.94 3.77 18.31
N GLY A 216 16.28 2.64 18.95
CA GLY A 216 15.87 1.31 18.49
C GLY A 216 14.35 1.14 18.41
N MET A 217 13.61 1.62 19.41
CA MET A 217 12.13 1.60 19.38
C MET A 217 11.57 2.45 18.23
N LEU A 218 12.13 3.63 17.97
CA LEU A 218 11.74 4.48 16.84
C LEU A 218 12.02 3.80 15.50
N SER A 219 13.18 3.17 15.35
CA SER A 219 13.54 2.41 14.14
C SER A 219 12.53 1.30 13.83
N MET A 220 12.02 0.61 14.85
CA MET A 220 10.99 -0.42 14.66
C MET A 220 9.64 0.17 14.19
N LEU A 221 9.30 1.40 14.59
CA LEU A 221 8.10 2.08 14.10
C LEU A 221 8.21 2.40 12.60
N PHE A 222 9.39 2.75 12.11
CA PHE A 222 9.59 3.03 10.68
C PHE A 222 9.40 1.80 9.80
N LEU A 223 9.67 0.58 10.31
CA LEU A 223 9.44 -0.67 9.59
C LEU A 223 7.95 -0.98 9.35
N ILE A 224 7.03 -0.28 10.02
CA ILE A 224 5.60 -0.43 9.79
C ILE A 224 5.25 -0.12 8.33
N PHE A 225 5.83 0.92 7.73
CA PHE A 225 5.50 1.33 6.36
C PHE A 225 5.94 0.36 5.25
N PRO A 226 7.17 -0.19 5.25
CA PRO A 226 7.53 -1.26 4.32
C PRO A 226 6.67 -2.52 4.54
N ILE A 227 6.32 -2.85 5.79
CA ILE A 227 5.40 -3.96 6.08
C ILE A 227 4.02 -3.68 5.46
N LEU A 228 3.48 -2.47 5.63
CA LEU A 228 2.22 -2.06 5.00
C LEU A 228 2.30 -2.14 3.47
N TYR A 229 3.45 -1.80 2.88
CA TYR A 229 3.69 -1.97 1.44
C TYR A 229 3.59 -3.45 1.06
N VAL A 230 4.35 -4.33 1.71
CA VAL A 230 4.39 -5.77 1.40
C VAL A 230 3.02 -6.42 1.59
N VAL A 231 2.36 -6.15 2.72
CA VAL A 231 1.01 -6.68 3.02
C VAL A 231 -0.01 -6.12 2.03
N GLY A 232 0.09 -4.83 1.70
CA GLY A 232 -0.75 -4.18 0.70
C GLY A 232 -0.61 -4.82 -0.67
N ALA A 233 0.62 -5.06 -1.12
CA ALA A 233 0.92 -5.74 -2.37
C ALA A 233 0.41 -7.19 -2.34
N TYR A 234 0.65 -7.93 -1.26
CA TYR A 234 0.18 -9.32 -1.11
C TYR A 234 -1.35 -9.42 -1.21
N ARG A 235 -2.07 -8.52 -0.54
CA ARG A 235 -3.54 -8.50 -0.53
C ARG A 235 -4.15 -7.96 -1.82
N ASN A 236 -3.41 -7.19 -2.62
CA ASN A 236 -3.87 -6.67 -3.90
C ASN A 236 -3.78 -7.70 -5.04
N ARG A 237 -3.54 -8.99 -4.73
CA ARG A 237 -3.49 -10.07 -5.72
C ARG A 237 -4.89 -10.35 -6.26
N PRO A 238 -5.03 -10.65 -7.56
CA PRO A 238 -6.29 -11.15 -8.09
C PRO A 238 -6.64 -12.46 -7.37
N HIS A 239 -7.88 -12.58 -6.88
CA HIS A 239 -8.46 -13.85 -6.46
C HIS A 239 -8.82 -14.66 -7.71
N SER A 240 -7.81 -15.00 -8.51
CA SER A 240 -7.94 -16.12 -9.43
C SER A 240 -7.86 -17.37 -8.56
N GLY A 241 -8.87 -18.24 -8.65
CA GLY A 241 -8.65 -19.65 -8.36
C GLY A 241 -7.34 -20.05 -9.04
N THR A 242 -6.44 -20.57 -8.21
CA THR A 242 -5.15 -21.27 -8.45
C THR A 242 -4.86 -21.71 -9.89
N PRO A 243 -3.58 -21.78 -10.29
CA PRO A 243 -2.50 -22.42 -9.52
C PRO A 243 -1.75 -21.51 -8.55
#